data_AF-A0A920DTQ8-F1
#
_entry.id   AF-A0A920DTQ8-F1
#
_cell.length_a   1.000
_cell.length_b   1.000
_cell.length_c   1.000
_cell.angle_alpha   90.00
_cell.angle_beta   90.00
_cell.angle_gamma   90.00
#
_symmetry.space_group_name_H-M   'P 1'
#
loop_
_entity.id
_entity.type
_entity.pdbx_description
1 polymer ?
#
loop_
_entity_poly.entity_id
_entity_poly.type
_entity_poly.pdbx_seq_one_letter_code
_entity_poly.pdbx_strand_id
1 'polypeptide(L)' 'MIKYFIVFLLPLFIVSCGYPDIDNVPDFKDTKLNDEELLDYCSISNTDKKDIDKCINDYKS' A
#
# COMPACT_ATOMS: atom_id res chain seq x y z
N MET A 1 -28.49 -14.12 31.17
CA MET A 1 -27.18 -13.45 31.00
C MET A 1 -26.80 -13.30 29.53
N ILE A 2 -26.89 -14.36 28.72
CA ILE A 2 -26.60 -14.32 27.26
C ILE A 2 -27.35 -13.22 26.49
N LYS A 3 -28.61 -12.92 26.86
CA LYS A 3 -29.43 -11.89 26.22
C LYS A 3 -28.81 -10.49 26.32
N TYR A 4 -28.21 -10.15 27.45
CA TYR A 4 -27.58 -8.84 27.65
C TYR A 4 -26.25 -8.74 26.88
N PHE A 5 -25.56 -9.87 26.71
CA PHE A 5 -24.32 -9.94 25.93
C PHE A 5 -24.55 -9.70 24.44
N ILE A 6 -25.65 -10.21 23.88
CA ILE A 6 -26.02 -9.98 22.47
C ILE A 6 -26.39 -8.52 22.22
N VAL A 7 -27.13 -7.90 23.15
CA VAL A 7 -27.49 -6.48 23.06
C VAL A 7 -26.24 -5.57 23.15
N PHE A 8 -25.24 -5.98 23.93
CA PHE A 8 -23.96 -5.27 24.04
C PHE A 8 -23.09 -5.38 22.78
N LEU A 9 -23.18 -6.48 22.03
CA LEU A 9 -22.43 -6.69 20.79
C LEU A 9 -23.05 -6.00 19.56
N LEU A 10 -24.36 -5.77 19.56
CA LEU A 10 -25.09 -5.09 18.48
C LEU A 10 -24.49 -3.72 18.05
N PRO A 11 -24.10 -2.81 18.96
CA PRO A 11 -23.52 -1.53 18.57
C PRO A 11 -22.21 -1.68 17.78
N LEU A 12 -21.39 -2.69 18.06
CA LEU A 12 -20.10 -2.88 17.36
C LEU A 12 -20.25 -3.18 15.87
N PHE A 13 -21.38 -3.77 15.46
CA PHE A 13 -21.68 -4.07 14.05
C PHE A 13 -22.26 -2.88 13.29
N ILE A 14 -22.86 -1.90 13.97
CA ILE A 14 -23.46 -0.72 13.32
C ILE A 14 -22.48 0.47 13.22
N VAL A 15 -21.47 0.55 14.10
CA VAL A 15 -20.36 1.52 13.97
C VAL A 15 -19.14 0.97 13.25
N SER A 16 -19.12 -0.29 12.83
CA SER A 16 -18.08 -0.74 11.90
C SER A 16 -18.35 -0.11 10.54
N CYS A 17 -17.67 0.99 10.25
CA CYS A 17 -17.55 1.49 8.90
C CYS A 17 -17.11 0.31 8.02
N GLY A 18 -17.97 -0.09 7.07
CA GLY A 18 -17.59 -1.08 6.08
C GLY A 18 -16.31 -0.64 5.42
N TYR A 19 -15.35 -1.55 5.28
CA TYR A 19 -14.14 -1.26 4.53
C TYR A 19 -14.61 -0.82 3.14
N PRO A 20 -14.40 0.46 2.75
CA PRO A 20 -14.87 0.93 1.47
C PRO A 20 -14.28 0.00 0.41
N ASP A 21 -15.09 -0.40 -0.57
CA ASP A 21 -14.58 -1.17 -1.69
C ASP A 21 -13.30 -0.49 -2.20
N ILE A 22 -12.24 -1.28 -2.35
CA ILE A 22 -10.89 -0.84 -2.78
C ILE A 22 -10.95 -0.46 -4.27
N ASP A 23 -11.96 0.27 -4.69
CA ASP A 23 -12.08 0.78 -6.05
C ASP A 23 -11.17 2.00 -6.23
N ASN A 24 -10.75 2.65 -5.14
CA ASN A 24 -9.68 3.63 -5.14
C ASN A 24 -8.34 2.95 -4.86
N VAL A 25 -7.76 2.32 -5.89
CA VAL A 25 -6.32 2.08 -5.90
C VAL A 25 -5.64 3.46 -5.87
N PRO A 26 -4.77 3.74 -4.88
CA PRO A 26 -4.07 5.03 -4.85
C PRO A 26 -3.29 5.23 -6.15
N ASP A 27 -3.46 6.40 -6.77
CA ASP A 27 -2.68 6.77 -7.96
C ASP A 27 -1.26 7.14 -7.50
N PHE A 28 -0.29 6.28 -7.78
CA PHE A 28 1.11 6.48 -7.40
C PHE A 28 1.87 7.42 -8.36
N LYS A 29 1.20 8.07 -9.32
CA LYS A 29 1.85 8.98 -10.28
C LYS A 29 2.60 10.14 -9.63
N ASP A 30 2.14 10.62 -8.48
CA ASP A 30 2.74 11.77 -7.79
C ASP A 30 3.68 11.36 -6.65
N THR A 31 3.81 10.06 -6.36
CA THR A 31 4.68 9.55 -5.30
C THR A 31 6.10 9.39 -5.84
N LYS A 32 6.97 10.32 -5.49
CA LYS A 32 8.41 10.19 -5.74
C LYS A 32 9.00 9.19 -4.76
N LEU A 33 9.62 8.13 -5.29
CA LEU A 33 10.39 7.19 -4.49
C LEU A 33 11.59 7.90 -3.85
N ASN A 34 11.84 7.59 -2.59
CA ASN A 34 13.12 7.89 -1.93
C ASN A 34 14.26 7.13 -2.66
N ASP A 35 15.49 7.63 -2.59
CA ASP A 35 16.67 6.97 -3.18
C ASP A 35 16.82 5.49 -2.75
N GLU A 36 16.49 5.15 -1.50
CA GLU A 36 16.51 3.76 -0.99
C GLU A 36 15.38 2.92 -1.59
N GLU A 37 14.16 3.48 -1.65
CA GLU A 37 13.01 2.79 -2.25
C GLU A 37 13.19 2.58 -3.75
N LEU A 38 13.84 3.53 -4.42
CA LEU A 38 14.17 3.45 -5.83
C LEU A 38 15.25 2.40 -6.10
N LEU A 39 16.26 2.30 -5.23
CA LEU A 39 17.26 1.24 -5.30
C LEU A 39 16.60 -0.13 -5.15
N ASP A 40 15.73 -0.29 -4.15
CA ASP A 40 14.99 -1.53 -3.92
C ASP A 40 14.10 -1.87 -5.11
N TYR A 41 13.35 -0.88 -5.64
CA TYR A 41 12.52 -1.04 -6.83
C TYR A 41 13.31 -1.55 -8.03
N CYS A 42 14.44 -0.91 -8.34
CA CYS A 42 15.27 -1.30 -9.47
C CYS A 42 15.97 -2.65 -9.25
N SER A 43 16.23 -3.04 -7.99
CA SER A 43 16.85 -4.31 -7.63
C SER A 43 15.89 -5.50 -7.68
N ILE A 44 14.57 -5.28 -7.65
CA ILE A 44 13.56 -6.36 -7.79
C ILE A 44 13.60 -6.96 -9.20
N SER A 45 13.77 -6.11 -10.21
CA SER A 45 13.67 -6.53 -11.62
C SER A 45 15.03 -6.72 -12.30
N ASN A 46 16.12 -6.23 -11.69
CA ASN A 46 17.46 -6.26 -12.27
C ASN A 46 18.46 -6.85 -11.27
N THR A 47 19.23 -7.85 -11.71
CA THR A 47 20.33 -8.45 -10.92
C THR A 47 21.67 -7.79 -11.18
N ASP A 48 21.86 -7.17 -12.35
CA ASP A 48 23.11 -6.56 -12.74
C ASP A 48 23.17 -5.09 -12.34
N LYS A 49 24.28 -4.68 -11.71
CA LYS A 49 24.48 -3.31 -11.22
C LYS A 49 24.29 -2.25 -12.33
N LYS A 50 24.72 -2.56 -13.56
CA LYS A 50 24.58 -1.66 -14.71
C LYS A 50 23.11 -1.38 -15.06
N ASP A 51 22.25 -2.38 -14.92
CA ASP A 51 20.85 -2.27 -15.26
C ASP A 51 20.05 -1.61 -14.13
N ILE A 52 20.48 -1.81 -12.87
CA ILE A 52 20.00 -1.04 -11.71
C ILE A 52 20.33 0.44 -11.88
N ASP A 53 21.59 0.79 -12.18
CA ASP A 53 22.03 2.18 -12.38
C ASP A 53 21.27 2.84 -13.54
N LYS A 54 21.01 2.08 -14.62
CA LYS A 54 20.20 2.56 -15.74
C LYS A 54 18.74 2.82 -15.33
N CYS A 55 18.12 1.90 -14.60
CA CYS A 55 16.76 2.03 -14.09
C CYS A 55 16.59 3.27 -13.19
N ILE A 56 17.55 3.54 -12.30
CA ILE A 56 17.55 4.72 -11.44
C ILE A 56 17.61 6.01 -12.26
N ASN A 57 18.48 6.04 -13.29
CA ASN A 57 18.64 7.20 -14.16
C ASN A 57 17.39 7.43 -15.03
N ASP A 58 16.79 6.37 -15.57
CA ASP A 58 15.57 6.45 -16.37
C ASP A 58 14.36 6.94 -15.53
N TYR A 59 14.29 6.60 -14.24
CA TYR A 59 13.25 7.10 -13.32
C TYR A 59 13.45 8.57 -12.92
N LYS A 60 14.70 9.04 -12.86
CA LYS A 60 15.05 10.42 -12.48
C LYS A 60 15.06 11.41 -13.66
N SER A 61 15.08 10.91 -14.90
CA SER A 61 15.12 11.71 -16.13
C SER A 61 13.75 12.26 -16.54
#